data_AF-A0A836T961-F1
#
_entry.id   AF-A0A836T961-F1
#
_cell.length_a   1.000
_cell.length_b   1.000
_cell.length_c   1.000
_cell.angle_alpha   90.00
_cell.angle_beta   90.00
_cell.angle_gamma   90.00
#
_symmetry.space_group_name_H-M   'P 1'
#
loop_
_entity.id
_entity.type
_entity.pdbx_description
1 polymer ?
#
loop_
_entity_poly.entity_id
_entity_poly.type
_entity_poly.pdbx_seq_one_letter_code
_entity_poly.pdbx_strand_id
1 'polypeptide(L)'
;MNHRLSGAEKLYQFFFIVGISLFFPFSISQASEKGNPVLIPSGEFFMGTEDGTESELPIHKVYLKAFKIDRYEVTNLQFETFDLDHTRSAASACDQCPVTLVT
;
A
#
# COMPACT_ATOMS: atom_id res chain seq x y z
N MET A 1 5.94 42.52 -28.51
CA MET A 1 5.82 43.53 -27.43
C MET A 1 6.30 42.88 -26.15
N ASN A 2 7.58 43.04 -25.83
CA ASN A 2 8.20 42.42 -24.67
C ASN A 2 8.16 43.42 -23.52
N HIS A 3 7.26 43.21 -22.55
CA HIS A 3 7.18 44.04 -21.36
C HIS A 3 8.44 43.83 -20.50
N ARG A 4 9.35 44.81 -20.57
CA ARG A 4 10.51 44.94 -19.68
C ARG A 4 9.98 45.34 -18.30
N LEU A 5 9.79 44.37 -17.41
CA LEU A 5 9.39 44.64 -16.01
C LEU A 5 10.58 45.18 -15.20
N SER A 6 10.32 46.23 -14.44
CA SER A 6 11.28 47.00 -13.63
C SER A 6 11.92 46.17 -12.50
N GLY A 7 13.17 46.45 -12.17
CA GLY A 7 14.01 45.66 -11.26
C GLY A 7 13.46 45.47 -9.84
N ALA A 8 12.52 46.31 -9.39
CA ALA A 8 11.87 46.18 -8.07
C ALA A 8 10.94 44.94 -7.97
N GLU A 9 10.26 44.58 -9.07
CA GLU A 9 9.37 43.41 -9.13
C GLU A 9 10.14 42.09 -9.01
N LYS A 10 11.35 42.04 -9.57
CA LYS A 10 12.23 40.86 -9.50
C LYS A 10 12.77 40.61 -8.09
N LEU A 11 12.99 41.68 -7.32
CA LEU A 11 13.43 41.60 -5.92
C LEU A 11 12.27 41.14 -5.03
N TYR A 12 11.06 41.64 -5.24
CA TYR A 12 9.87 41.21 -4.49
C TYR A 12 9.57 39.72 -4.71
N GLN A 13 9.69 39.25 -5.95
CA GLN A 13 9.58 37.83 -6.28
C GLN A 13 10.63 36.98 -5.54
N PHE A 14 11.85 37.48 -5.35
CA PHE A 14 12.94 36.78 -4.67
C PHE A 14 12.70 36.66 -3.16
N PHE A 15 12.21 37.72 -2.51
CA PHE A 15 11.91 37.70 -1.07
C PHE A 15 10.68 36.85 -0.74
N PHE A 16 9.71 36.74 -1.66
CA PHE A 16 8.54 35.88 -1.49
C PHE A 16 8.92 34.38 -1.46
N ILE A 17 9.86 33.95 -2.32
CA ILE A 17 10.31 32.55 -2.41
C ILE A 17 11.21 32.18 -1.21
N VAL A 18 12.09 33.09 -0.77
CA VAL A 18 12.96 32.85 0.41
C VAL A 18 12.16 32.87 1.72
N GLY A 19 11.15 33.74 1.83
CA GLY A 19 10.27 33.82 2.99
C GLY A 19 9.37 32.59 3.16
N ILE A 20 8.83 32.04 2.07
CA ILE A 20 7.98 30.84 2.10
C ILE A 20 8.76 29.61 2.55
N SER A 21 10.01 29.45 2.12
CA SER A 21 10.86 28.30 2.49
C SER A 21 11.35 28.33 3.96
N LEU A 22 11.34 29.50 4.61
CA LEU A 22 11.73 29.64 6.02
C LEU A 22 10.56 29.66 7.00
N PHE A 23 9.33 29.96 6.55
CA PHE A 23 8.13 30.02 7.40
C PHE A 23 7.18 28.83 7.27
N PHE A 24 7.33 28.01 6.23
CA PHE A 24 6.54 26.80 6.06
C PHE A 24 7.48 25.60 5.99
N PRO A 25 7.82 24.95 7.11
CA PRO A 25 8.25 23.56 7.03
C PRO A 25 7.12 22.78 6.36
N PHE A 26 7.24 22.59 5.04
CA PHE A 26 6.42 21.68 4.26
C PHE A 26 6.76 20.27 4.76
N SER A 27 6.09 19.86 5.84
CA SER A 27 6.12 18.48 6.29
C SER A 27 5.47 17.64 5.19
N ILE A 28 6.29 17.05 4.33
CA ILE A 28 5.86 15.93 3.50
C ILE A 28 5.57 14.79 4.46
N SER A 29 4.33 14.70 4.92
CA SER A 29 3.80 13.45 5.47
C SER A 29 3.69 12.48 4.31
N GLN A 30 4.76 11.74 4.03
CA GLN A 30 4.67 10.50 3.26
C GLN A 30 3.83 9.53 4.09
N ALA A 31 2.51 9.62 3.96
CA ALA A 31 1.62 8.56 4.36
C ALA A 31 1.94 7.38 3.42
N SER A 32 2.79 6.47 3.90
CA SER A 32 2.95 5.17 3.28
C SER A 32 1.57 4.53 3.28
N GLU A 33 0.93 4.42 2.11
CA GLU A 33 -0.22 3.54 1.95
C GLU A 33 0.27 2.11 2.14
N LYS A 34 0.36 1.69 3.41
CA LYS A 34 0.63 0.32 3.79
C LYS A 34 -0.63 -0.48 3.50
N GLY A 35 -0.65 -1.06 2.29
CA GLY A 35 -1.72 -1.92 1.80
C GLY A 35 -3.00 -1.14 1.45
N ASN A 36 -3.65 -1.54 0.36
CA ASN A 36 -5.00 -1.08 0.02
C ASN A 36 -6.00 -2.20 0.32
N PRO A 37 -6.31 -2.47 1.60
CA PRO A 37 -7.21 -3.54 1.95
C PRO A 37 -8.64 -3.19 1.53
N VAL A 38 -9.33 -4.19 1.00
CA VAL A 38 -10.71 -4.08 0.55
C VAL A 38 -11.64 -4.49 1.68
N LEU A 39 -12.69 -3.69 1.93
CA LEU A 39 -13.75 -4.02 2.87
C LEU A 39 -14.71 -5.03 2.25
N ILE A 40 -14.85 -6.19 2.89
CA ILE A 40 -15.87 -7.19 2.59
C ILE A 40 -17.01 -7.00 3.61
N PRO A 41 -18.25 -6.76 3.15
CA PRO A 41 -19.38 -6.58 4.07
C PRO A 41 -19.74 -7.89 4.79
N SER A 42 -20.44 -7.77 5.91
CA SER A 42 -20.97 -8.95 6.63
C SER A 42 -22.01 -9.69 5.79
N GLY A 43 -22.06 -11.01 5.90
CA GLY A 43 -23.04 -11.82 5.20
C GLY A 43 -22.88 -13.32 5.43
N GLU A 44 -23.79 -14.09 4.84
CA GLU A 44 -23.68 -15.54 4.73
C GLU A 44 -23.03 -15.92 3.39
N PHE A 45 -22.08 -16.85 3.44
CA PHE A 45 -21.39 -17.40 2.29
C PHE A 45 -21.46 -18.92 2.31
N PHE A 46 -21.44 -19.55 1.14
CA PHE A 46 -21.18 -20.98 1.04
C PHE A 46 -19.67 -21.21 0.96
N MET A 47 -19.13 -22.02 1.87
CA MET A 47 -17.73 -22.42 1.91
C MET A 47 -17.60 -23.92 1.64
N GLY A 48 -16.54 -24.31 0.93
CA GLY A 48 -16.33 -25.66 0.44
C GLY A 48 -16.88 -25.87 -0.97
N THR A 49 -16.72 -27.09 -1.49
CA THR A 49 -17.21 -27.51 -2.82
C THR A 49 -17.57 -28.99 -2.80
N GLU A 50 -18.58 -29.39 -3.58
CA GLU A 50 -18.99 -30.79 -3.73
C GLU A 50 -18.09 -31.58 -4.69
N ASP A 51 -17.34 -30.89 -5.56
CA ASP A 51 -16.47 -31.49 -6.57
C ASP A 51 -14.99 -31.53 -6.15
N GLY A 52 -14.70 -31.26 -4.86
CA GLY A 52 -13.35 -31.15 -4.31
C GLY A 52 -12.83 -32.42 -3.64
N THR A 53 -11.69 -32.30 -2.95
CA THR A 53 -11.16 -33.37 -2.10
C THR A 53 -12.01 -33.55 -0.82
N GLU A 54 -11.81 -34.64 -0.08
CA GLU A 54 -12.51 -34.87 1.20
C GLU A 54 -12.33 -33.72 2.21
N SER A 55 -11.24 -32.95 2.11
CA SER A 55 -10.97 -31.80 2.98
C SER A 55 -11.72 -30.52 2.56
N GLU A 56 -12.30 -30.50 1.36
CA GLU A 56 -13.08 -29.37 0.81
C GLU A 56 -14.59 -29.56 0.98
N LEU A 57 -15.00 -30.77 1.38
CA LEU A 57 -16.39 -31.18 1.59
C LEU A 57 -16.83 -31.01 3.06
N PRO A 58 -18.14 -30.88 3.33
CA PRO A 58 -19.21 -30.55 2.39
C PRO A 58 -19.31 -29.03 2.18
N ILE A 59 -20.06 -28.61 1.17
CA ILE A 59 -20.48 -27.21 1.07
C ILE A 59 -21.37 -26.85 2.27
N HIS A 60 -21.06 -25.77 2.97
CA HIS A 60 -21.83 -25.33 4.14
C HIS A 60 -21.89 -23.80 4.26
N LYS A 61 -22.92 -23.31 4.95
CA LYS A 61 -23.11 -21.87 5.18
C LYS A 61 -22.24 -21.37 6.34
N VAL A 62 -21.55 -20.25 6.11
CA VAL A 62 -20.77 -19.53 7.13
C VAL A 62 -21.23 -18.09 7.17
N TYR A 63 -21.57 -17.59 8.36
CA TYR A 63 -21.81 -16.17 8.57
C TYR A 63 -20.52 -15.48 9.03
N LEU A 64 -20.12 -14.42 8.35
CA LEU A 64 -18.98 -13.58 8.72
C LEU A 64 -19.44 -12.15 8.99
N LYS A 65 -18.85 -11.53 10.02
CA LYS A 65 -18.93 -10.08 10.21
C LYS A 65 -18.13 -9.38 9.11
N ALA A 66 -18.36 -8.08 8.91
CA ALA A 66 -17.57 -7.31 7.95
C ALA A 66 -16.08 -7.34 8.34
N PHE A 67 -15.20 -7.54 7.36
CA PHE A 67 -13.75 -7.60 7.55
C PHE A 67 -13.02 -6.95 6.39
N LYS A 68 -11.77 -6.60 6.60
CA LYS A 68 -10.88 -6.08 5.54
C LYS A 68 -9.88 -7.16 5.16
N ILE A 69 -9.58 -7.29 3.88
CA ILE A 69 -8.54 -8.20 3.37
C ILE A 69 -7.73 -7.49 2.29
N ASP A 70 -6.41 -7.74 2.26
CA ASP A 70 -5.55 -7.17 1.23
C ASP A 70 -5.92 -7.65 -0.17
N ARG A 71 -5.75 -6.78 -1.16
CA ARG A 71 -6.03 -7.10 -2.56
C ARG A 71 -4.98 -8.05 -3.17
N TYR A 72 -3.76 -8.02 -2.66
CA TYR A 72 -2.61 -8.78 -3.16
C TYR A 72 -1.94 -9.49 -2.00
N GLU A 73 -1.21 -10.57 -2.28
CA GLU A 73 -0.39 -11.23 -1.28
C GLU A 73 0.68 -10.29 -0.71
N VAL A 74 1.12 -10.57 0.52
CA VAL A 74 2.28 -9.89 1.11
C VAL A 74 3.51 -10.20 0.27
N THR A 75 4.22 -9.18 -0.18
CA THR A 75 5.41 -9.34 -1.01
C THR A 75 6.65 -9.62 -0.18
N ASN A 76 7.72 -10.16 -0.78
CA ASN A 76 8.99 -10.33 -0.08
C ASN A 76 9.51 -9.00 0.50
N LEU A 77 9.49 -7.92 -0.29
CA LEU A 77 9.95 -6.61 0.18
C LEU A 77 9.13 -6.12 1.38
N GLN A 78 7.82 -6.39 1.40
CA GLN A 78 6.97 -6.04 2.54
C GLN A 78 7.29 -6.91 3.76
N PHE A 79 7.48 -8.21 3.58
CA PHE A 79 7.80 -9.13 4.66
C PHE A 79 9.17 -8.87 5.27
N GLU A 80 10.15 -8.45 4.45
CA GLU A 80 11.50 -8.07 4.91
C GLU A 80 11.49 -6.83 5.82
N THR A 81 10.43 -6.02 5.80
CA THR A 81 10.26 -4.95 6.80
C THR A 81 9.95 -5.49 8.20
N PHE A 82 9.52 -6.75 8.29
CA PHE A 82 9.21 -7.47 9.53
C PHE A 82 10.32 -8.46 9.90
N ASP A 83 10.83 -9.23 8.94
CA ASP A 83 11.93 -10.18 9.11
C ASP A 83 13.07 -9.92 8.12
N LEU A 84 14.12 -9.26 8.61
CA LEU A 84 15.27 -8.83 7.78
C LEU A 84 16.15 -9.99 7.31
N ASP A 85 16.09 -11.14 8.00
CA ASP A 85 16.91 -12.32 7.69
C ASP A 85 16.16 -13.30 6.76
N HIS A 86 14.94 -12.95 6.36
CA HIS A 86 14.14 -13.75 5.43
C HIS A 86 14.90 -14.03 4.14
N THR A 87 15.08 -15.32 3.83
CA THR A 87 15.70 -15.75 2.59
C THR A 87 14.62 -16.08 1.58
N ARG A 88 14.56 -15.30 0.50
CA ARG A 88 13.59 -15.50 -0.57
C ARG A 88 13.76 -16.85 -1.25
N SER A 89 12.63 -17.48 -1.63
CA SER A 89 12.66 -18.70 -2.43
C SER A 89 12.98 -18.39 -3.90
N ALA A 90 13.64 -19.33 -4.59
CA ALA A 90 13.95 -19.17 -6.01
C ALA A 90 12.69 -19.03 -6.89
N ALA A 91 11.58 -19.65 -6.50
CA ALA A 91 10.30 -19.56 -7.20
C ALA A 91 9.62 -18.18 -7.03
N SER A 92 10.03 -17.41 -6.02
CA SER A 92 9.45 -16.11 -5.70
C SER A 92 10.54 -15.13 -5.24
N ALA A 93 11.53 -14.88 -6.11
CA ALA A 93 12.72 -14.11 -5.73
C ALA A 93 12.56 -12.58 -5.84
N CYS A 94 11.56 -12.09 -6.57
CA CYS A 94 11.40 -10.66 -6.84
C CYS A 94 10.77 -9.89 -5.66
N ASP A 95 11.00 -8.56 -5.59
CA ASP A 95 10.52 -7.69 -4.50
C ASP A 95 9.01 -7.69 -4.33
N GLN A 96 8.28 -7.73 -5.46
CA GLN A 96 6.82 -7.66 -5.53
C GLN A 96 6.18 -9.05 -5.66
N CYS A 97 6.99 -10.12 -5.64
CA CYS A 97 6.51 -11.48 -5.66
C CYS A 97 6.04 -11.88 -4.24
N PRO A 98 5.06 -12.80 -4.12
CA PRO A 98 4.53 -13.22 -2.82
C PRO A 98 5.61 -13.85 -1.95
N VAL A 99 5.65 -13.49 -0.66
CA VAL A 99 6.50 -14.18 0.28
C VAL A 99 6.04 -15.64 0.42
N THR A 100 6.98 -16.58 0.41
CA THR A 100 6.71 -18.02 0.57
C THR A 100 7.70 -18.66 1.53
N LEU A 101 7.42 -19.90 1.96
CA LEU A 101 8.25 -20.68 2.91
C LEU A 101 8.38 -20.02 4.30
N VAL A 102 7.31 -19.35 4.75
CA VAL A 102 7.18 -18.80 6.10
C VAL A 102 6.39 -19.80 6.97
N THR A 103 6.79 -20.03 8.22
CA THR A 103 6.14 -20.97 9.16
C THR A 103 6.03 -20.39 10.57
#